data_AF-A0A5E8H2C6-F1
#
_entry.id   AF-A0A5E8H2C6-F1
#
_cell.length_a   1.000
_cell.length_b   1.000
_cell.length_c   1.000
_cell.angle_alpha   90.00
_cell.angle_beta   90.00
_cell.angle_gamma   90.00
#
_symmetry.space_group_name_H-M   'P 1'
#
loop_
_entity.id
_entity.type
_entity.pdbx_description
1 polymer ?
#
loop_
_entity_poly.entity_id
_entity_poly.type
_entity_poly.pdbx_seq_one_letter_code
_entity_poly.pdbx_strand_id
1 'polypeptide(L)'
;MSWKQTKDAPFFVGYLNAVPKPLAVFALVFSLCFVGGMGLAALALSSTQNDPGNGGFQWGNRFEQAGMLELRPYPVFRVPGDEESGPRTYMLSGQGKRGVFGQAEANAGTPVTLRGVPVNRGDLTMIQVGNVEATEDGAGNFTPSDAVPLGRWKLAGEICDGKCYAGAMRPGQGLAHKACADLCITGGIPPVFVSTGPVEGRSFFLMADKDGNLLGDEIQGLLALYIEVEGDVERLDDLLVFKADLSTARILK
;
A
#
# COMPACT_ATOMS: atom_id res chain seq x y z
N MET A 1 23.59 -28.15 66.50
CA MET A 1 22.44 -28.63 65.69
C MET A 1 22.89 -28.74 64.25
N SER A 2 23.04 -29.96 63.72
CA SER A 2 23.30 -30.19 62.29
C SER A 2 21.95 -30.24 61.60
N TRP A 3 21.58 -29.18 60.87
CA TRP A 3 20.41 -29.18 60.01
C TRP A 3 20.74 -30.05 58.80
N LYS A 4 20.18 -31.27 58.75
CA LYS A 4 20.24 -32.14 57.57
C LYS A 4 18.96 -31.96 56.79
N GLN A 5 19.10 -31.58 55.53
CA GLN A 5 17.99 -31.51 54.59
C GLN A 5 17.31 -32.89 54.51
N THR A 6 16.01 -32.94 54.79
CA THR A 6 15.22 -34.17 54.67
C THR A 6 15.03 -34.48 53.19
N LYS A 7 15.09 -35.77 52.83
CA LYS A 7 14.88 -36.23 51.45
C LYS A 7 13.48 -35.87 50.91
N ASP A 8 12.54 -35.63 51.80
CA ASP A 8 11.11 -35.45 51.50
C ASP A 8 10.76 -34.01 51.08
N ALA A 9 11.64 -33.03 51.31
CA ALA A 9 11.45 -31.63 50.90
C ALA A 9 12.75 -31.00 50.37
N PRO A 10 13.30 -31.50 49.25
CA PRO A 10 14.53 -30.96 48.67
C PRO A 10 14.31 -29.53 48.17
N PHE A 11 15.12 -28.61 48.67
CA PHE A 11 15.12 -27.17 48.36
C PHE A 11 16.52 -26.74 47.90
N PHE A 12 16.61 -25.87 46.91
CA PHE A 12 17.89 -25.42 46.38
C PHE A 12 18.55 -24.40 47.31
N VAL A 13 19.85 -24.58 47.58
CA VAL A 13 20.66 -23.67 48.41
C VAL A 13 21.88 -23.23 47.62
N GLY A 14 21.98 -21.94 47.30
CA GLY A 14 22.91 -21.42 46.30
C GLY A 14 24.42 -21.56 46.58
N TYR A 15 24.83 -21.86 47.82
CA TYR A 15 26.24 -22.16 48.15
C TYR A 15 26.58 -23.67 48.14
N LEU A 16 25.58 -24.53 47.92
CA LEU A 16 25.79 -25.97 47.72
C LEU A 16 25.89 -26.24 46.22
N ASN A 17 26.96 -26.89 45.78
CA ASN A 17 27.23 -27.17 44.36
C ASN A 17 26.31 -28.24 43.73
N ALA A 18 25.26 -28.69 44.42
CA ALA A 18 24.39 -29.78 43.97
C ALA A 18 22.92 -29.34 43.90
N VAL A 19 22.38 -29.23 42.69
CA VAL A 19 20.96 -29.02 42.44
C VAL A 19 20.19 -30.31 42.76
N PRO A 20 19.11 -30.27 43.56
CA PRO A 20 18.30 -31.46 43.77
C PRO A 20 17.70 -31.98 42.46
N LYS A 21 17.82 -33.29 42.21
CA LYS A 21 17.35 -33.93 40.97
C LYS A 21 15.89 -33.60 40.60
N PRO A 22 14.91 -33.61 41.54
CA PRO A 22 13.52 -33.26 41.21
C PRO A 22 13.38 -31.85 40.66
N LEU A 23 14.13 -30.89 41.22
CA LEU A 23 14.13 -29.51 40.75
C LEU A 23 14.78 -29.39 39.37
N ALA A 24 15.88 -30.10 39.13
CA ALA A 24 16.53 -30.12 37.81
C ALA A 24 15.60 -30.71 36.73
N VAL A 25 14.90 -31.81 37.03
CA VAL A 25 13.91 -32.40 36.10
C VAL A 25 12.73 -31.46 35.89
N PHE A 26 12.19 -30.86 36.95
CA PHE A 26 11.13 -29.86 36.82
C PHE A 26 11.55 -28.70 35.93
N ALA A 27 12.72 -28.10 36.18
CA ALA A 27 13.23 -26.99 35.39
C ALA A 27 13.48 -27.38 33.93
N LEU A 28 13.97 -28.60 33.66
CA LEU A 28 14.14 -29.12 32.31
C LEU A 28 12.79 -29.28 31.60
N VAL A 29 11.84 -29.97 32.22
CA VAL A 29 10.50 -30.20 31.66
C VAL A 29 9.78 -28.87 31.45
N PHE A 30 9.81 -27.98 32.44
CA PHE A 30 9.25 -26.64 32.33
C PHE A 30 9.87 -25.87 31.18
N SER A 31 11.21 -25.85 31.06
CA SER A 31 11.90 -25.16 29.97
C SER A 31 11.50 -25.72 28.60
N LEU A 32 11.45 -27.05 28.45
CA LEU A 32 11.03 -27.70 27.21
C LEU A 32 9.57 -27.40 26.87
N CYS A 33 8.66 -27.50 27.84
CA CYS A 33 7.26 -27.16 27.67
C CYS A 33 7.05 -25.67 27.38
N PHE A 34 7.83 -24.80 28.00
CA PHE A 34 7.74 -23.35 27.80
C PHE A 34 8.23 -22.98 26.40
N VAL A 35 9.39 -23.47 25.96
CA VAL A 35 9.90 -23.24 24.60
C VAL A 35 8.96 -23.86 23.56
N GLY A 36 8.49 -25.08 23.80
CA GLY A 36 7.51 -25.74 22.92
C GLY A 36 6.19 -24.97 22.85
N GLY A 37 5.68 -24.51 23.99
CA GLY A 37 4.46 -23.70 24.08
C GLY A 37 4.60 -22.35 23.37
N MET A 38 5.73 -21.66 23.55
CA MET A 38 6.04 -20.41 22.84
C MET A 38 6.14 -20.64 21.33
N GLY A 39 6.76 -21.74 20.90
CA GLY A 39 6.81 -22.13 19.48
C GLY A 39 5.43 -22.41 18.88
N LEU A 40 4.58 -23.14 19.60
CA LEU A 40 3.20 -23.40 19.17
C LEU A 40 2.36 -22.12 19.11
N ALA A 41 2.48 -21.25 20.11
CA ALA A 41 1.80 -19.96 20.13
C ALA A 41 2.26 -19.07 18.96
N ALA A 42 3.56 -19.02 18.69
CA ALA A 42 4.11 -18.27 17.55
C ALA A 42 3.60 -18.82 16.21
N LEU A 43 3.58 -20.14 16.04
CA LEU A 43 3.05 -20.78 14.83
C LEU A 43 1.55 -20.48 14.66
N ALA A 44 0.76 -20.65 15.71
CA ALA A 44 -0.67 -20.39 15.69
C ALA A 44 -0.96 -18.92 15.31
N LEU A 45 -0.31 -17.96 15.98
CA LEU A 45 -0.47 -16.55 15.67
C LEU A 45 -0.04 -16.23 14.23
N SER A 46 1.15 -16.67 13.81
CA SER A 46 1.67 -16.40 12.47
C SER A 46 0.80 -17.02 11.37
N SER A 47 0.24 -18.22 11.59
CA SER A 47 -0.59 -18.92 10.60
C SER A 47 -1.96 -18.27 10.37
N THR A 48 -2.40 -17.41 11.28
CA THR A 48 -3.67 -16.68 11.18
C THR A 48 -3.51 -15.27 10.61
N GLN A 49 -2.28 -14.81 10.38
CA GLN A 49 -2.03 -13.51 9.76
C GLN A 49 -2.10 -13.63 8.24
N ASN A 50 -2.70 -12.62 7.60
CA ASN A 50 -2.71 -12.52 6.15
C ASN A 50 -1.31 -12.16 5.63
N ASP A 51 -0.93 -12.73 4.48
CA ASP A 51 0.26 -12.28 3.76
C ASP A 51 0.06 -10.82 3.32
N PRO A 52 0.91 -9.86 3.74
CA PRO A 52 0.77 -8.47 3.36
C PRO A 52 1.09 -8.19 1.88
N GLY A 53 1.45 -9.21 1.10
CA GLY A 53 1.84 -9.15 -0.31
C GLY A 53 3.29 -8.74 -0.49
N ASN A 54 3.84 -8.83 -1.70
CA ASN A 54 5.26 -8.59 -2.00
C ASN A 54 5.62 -7.15 -2.43
N GLY A 55 4.71 -6.19 -2.24
CA GLY A 55 4.90 -4.83 -2.73
C GLY A 55 6.12 -4.12 -2.10
N GLY A 56 6.71 -3.16 -2.80
CA GLY A 56 7.83 -2.40 -2.25
C GLY A 56 8.52 -1.45 -3.22
N PHE A 57 9.41 -0.64 -2.66
CA PHE A 57 10.29 0.26 -3.41
C PHE A 57 11.34 -0.50 -4.22
N GLN A 58 11.53 -0.09 -5.47
CA GLN A 58 12.49 -0.68 -6.40
C GLN A 58 13.78 0.17 -6.44
N TRP A 59 14.47 0.30 -5.31
CA TRP A 59 15.63 1.21 -5.16
C TRP A 59 16.79 0.96 -6.15
N GLY A 60 16.96 -0.29 -6.60
CA GLY A 60 17.98 -0.65 -7.59
C GLY A 60 17.58 -0.38 -9.04
N ASN A 61 16.30 -0.07 -9.29
CA ASN A 61 15.75 0.16 -10.62
C ASN A 61 15.46 1.65 -10.78
N ARG A 62 16.41 2.37 -11.38
CA ARG A 62 16.27 3.80 -11.63
C ARG A 62 15.15 4.03 -12.64
N PHE A 63 14.11 4.75 -12.24
CA PHE A 63 13.07 5.22 -13.15
C PHE A 63 13.46 6.58 -13.70
N GLU A 64 13.56 6.66 -15.02
CA GLU A 64 13.84 7.88 -15.75
C GLU A 64 13.17 7.78 -17.12
N GLN A 65 12.13 8.56 -17.33
CA GLN A 65 11.37 8.58 -18.57
C GLN A 65 10.93 10.01 -18.86
N ALA A 66 10.70 10.29 -20.14
CA ALA A 66 10.14 11.55 -20.58
C ALA A 66 8.68 11.38 -21.02
N GLY A 67 7.86 12.39 -20.76
CA GLY A 67 6.42 12.32 -20.92
C GLY A 67 5.74 13.62 -20.47
N MET A 68 4.45 13.53 -20.17
CA MET A 68 3.61 14.67 -19.80
C MET A 68 3.07 14.51 -18.38
N LEU A 69 3.11 15.59 -17.60
CA LEU A 69 2.38 15.65 -16.33
C LEU A 69 0.95 16.14 -16.60
N GLU A 70 -0.02 15.42 -16.05
CA GLU A 70 -1.43 15.76 -16.13
C GLU A 70 -2.01 15.87 -14.72
N LEU A 71 -2.87 16.87 -14.50
CA LEU A 71 -3.34 17.28 -13.17
C LEU A 71 -4.63 16.57 -12.70
N ARG A 72 -5.20 15.60 -13.43
CA ARG A 72 -6.59 15.15 -13.19
C ARG A 72 -6.71 13.67 -12.78
N PRO A 73 -7.56 13.34 -11.79
CA PRO A 73 -7.93 14.18 -10.63
C PRO A 73 -6.72 14.52 -9.76
N TYR A 74 -5.73 13.63 -9.72
CA TYR A 74 -4.44 13.82 -9.05
C TYR A 74 -3.34 13.85 -10.11
N PRO A 75 -2.15 14.40 -9.80
CA PRO A 75 -1.01 14.36 -10.70
C PRO A 75 -0.67 12.94 -11.15
N VAL A 76 -0.71 12.72 -12.46
CA VAL A 76 -0.24 11.51 -13.14
C VAL A 76 0.84 11.85 -14.14
N PHE A 77 1.70 10.88 -14.46
CA PHE A 77 2.72 10.98 -15.49
C PHE A 77 2.38 10.04 -16.64
N ARG A 78 2.08 10.65 -17.78
CA ARG A 78 1.70 9.98 -19.03
C ARG A 78 2.96 9.81 -19.87
N VAL A 79 3.31 8.58 -20.25
CA VAL A 79 4.49 8.29 -21.08
C VAL A 79 4.09 7.59 -22.37
N PRO A 80 4.83 7.82 -23.47
CA PRO A 80 4.71 6.95 -24.63
C PRO A 80 5.14 5.52 -24.25
N GLY A 81 4.39 4.53 -24.71
CA GLY A 81 4.83 3.14 -24.66
C GLY A 81 5.50 2.72 -25.97
N ASP A 82 5.99 1.49 -25.99
CA ASP A 82 6.39 0.83 -27.23
C ASP A 82 5.16 0.35 -28.03
N GLU A 83 5.37 -0.09 -29.28
CA GLU A 83 4.29 -0.53 -30.18
C GLU A 83 3.46 -1.69 -29.61
N GLU A 84 4.00 -2.46 -28.66
CA GLU A 84 3.35 -3.64 -28.09
C GLU A 84 2.55 -3.33 -26.81
N SER A 85 3.05 -2.44 -25.96
CA SER A 85 2.44 -2.10 -24.67
C SER A 85 1.53 -0.87 -24.70
N GLY A 86 1.70 0.01 -25.69
CA GLY A 86 0.94 1.26 -25.78
C GLY A 86 1.25 2.24 -24.63
N PRO A 87 0.70 3.46 -24.68
CA PRO A 87 0.95 4.50 -23.66
C PRO A 87 0.69 4.02 -22.24
N ARG A 88 1.40 4.61 -21.26
CA ARG A 88 1.25 4.26 -19.85
C ARG A 88 1.02 5.48 -18.98
N THR A 89 0.23 5.30 -17.92
CA THR A 89 -0.10 6.33 -16.94
C THR A 89 0.35 5.90 -15.56
N TYR A 90 1.34 6.60 -15.01
CA TYR A 90 1.81 6.37 -13.65
C TYR A 90 1.17 7.36 -12.67
N MET A 91 0.60 6.83 -11.59
CA MET A 91 0.30 7.68 -10.43
C MET A 91 1.58 8.09 -9.73
N LEU A 92 1.59 9.30 -9.17
CA LEU A 92 2.79 9.90 -8.60
C LEU A 92 2.67 10.09 -7.09
N SER A 93 3.80 10.06 -6.41
CA SER A 93 3.91 10.47 -5.00
C SER A 93 5.20 11.22 -4.73
N GLY A 94 5.20 12.09 -3.73
CA GLY A 94 6.39 12.78 -3.26
C GLY A 94 7.14 12.01 -2.18
N GLN A 95 8.14 12.68 -1.61
CA GLN A 95 8.83 12.20 -0.41
C GLN A 95 7.94 12.29 0.83
N GLY A 96 7.99 11.26 1.68
CA GLY A 96 7.11 11.13 2.84
C GLY A 96 5.63 10.95 2.46
N LYS A 97 4.76 11.76 3.08
CA LYS A 97 3.30 11.72 2.99
C LYS A 97 2.75 12.87 2.14
N ARG A 98 3.43 13.20 1.03
CA ARG A 98 3.10 14.37 0.19
C ARG A 98 2.84 13.93 -1.26
N GLY A 99 1.90 14.59 -1.91
CA GLY A 99 1.66 14.54 -3.35
C GLY A 99 2.67 15.37 -4.12
N VAL A 100 2.39 15.58 -5.41
CA VAL A 100 3.29 16.30 -6.33
C VAL A 100 2.59 17.40 -7.14
N PHE A 101 1.51 17.97 -6.59
CA PHE A 101 0.74 19.02 -7.24
C PHE A 101 1.62 20.19 -7.70
N GLY A 102 2.48 20.72 -6.82
CA GLY A 102 3.35 21.84 -7.17
C GLY A 102 4.30 21.54 -8.35
N GLN A 103 4.84 20.32 -8.44
CA GLN A 103 5.67 19.90 -9.58
C GLN A 103 4.84 19.78 -10.87
N ALA A 104 3.63 19.24 -10.79
CA ALA A 104 2.74 19.10 -11.94
C ALA A 104 2.20 20.44 -12.43
N GLU A 105 1.82 21.35 -11.53
CA GLU A 105 1.39 22.71 -11.86
C GLU A 105 2.49 23.53 -12.52
N ALA A 106 3.72 23.46 -11.98
CA ALA A 106 4.86 24.19 -12.54
C ALA A 106 5.26 23.74 -13.96
N ASN A 107 4.85 22.54 -14.37
CA ASN A 107 5.17 21.96 -15.67
C ASN A 107 3.92 21.61 -16.50
N ALA A 108 2.77 22.21 -16.18
CA ALA A 108 1.52 21.89 -16.85
C ALA A 108 1.61 22.18 -18.36
N GLY A 109 1.30 21.16 -19.18
CA GLY A 109 1.35 21.27 -20.64
C GLY A 109 2.76 21.28 -21.25
N THR A 110 3.81 21.12 -20.44
CA THR A 110 5.20 21.07 -20.89
C THR A 110 5.70 19.64 -20.78
N PRO A 111 6.40 19.09 -21.81
CA PRO A 111 7.08 17.81 -21.67
C PRO A 111 8.15 17.86 -20.59
N VAL A 112 8.24 16.80 -19.79
CA VAL A 112 9.23 16.68 -18.72
C VAL A 112 9.95 15.35 -18.77
N THR A 113 11.20 15.35 -18.33
CA THR A 113 11.91 14.15 -17.90
C THR A 113 11.68 13.98 -16.40
N LEU A 114 11.03 12.88 -16.00
CA LEU A 114 10.76 12.54 -14.61
C LEU A 114 11.72 11.46 -14.14
N ARG A 115 12.43 11.74 -13.04
CA ARG A 115 13.29 10.79 -12.34
C ARG A 115 12.69 10.45 -10.98
N GLY A 116 12.67 9.17 -10.64
CA GLY A 116 12.09 8.70 -9.39
C GLY A 116 12.42 7.26 -9.03
N VAL A 117 11.75 6.79 -7.99
CA VAL A 117 11.86 5.41 -7.52
C VAL A 117 10.50 4.73 -7.67
N PRO A 118 10.39 3.63 -8.43
CA PRO A 118 9.15 2.87 -8.52
C PRO A 118 8.75 2.24 -7.18
N VAL A 119 7.46 2.17 -6.92
CA VAL A 119 6.83 1.41 -5.84
C VAL A 119 5.79 0.51 -6.47
N ASN A 120 5.97 -0.80 -6.36
CA ASN A 120 5.22 -1.75 -7.18
C ASN A 120 4.58 -2.83 -6.31
N ARG A 121 3.32 -3.18 -6.64
CA ARG A 121 2.61 -4.36 -6.15
C ARG A 121 1.81 -4.96 -7.31
N GLY A 122 2.13 -6.20 -7.70
CA GLY A 122 1.47 -6.83 -8.83
C GLY A 122 1.62 -5.99 -10.10
N ASP A 123 0.50 -5.58 -10.67
CA ASP A 123 0.40 -4.72 -11.84
C ASP A 123 0.31 -3.21 -11.53
N LEU A 124 0.17 -2.83 -10.25
CA LEU A 124 0.26 -1.44 -9.83
C LEU A 124 1.72 -1.00 -9.73
N THR A 125 2.06 0.07 -10.45
CA THR A 125 3.34 0.79 -10.32
C THR A 125 3.06 2.27 -10.09
N MET A 126 3.59 2.80 -9.00
CA MET A 126 3.63 4.24 -8.72
C MET A 126 5.06 4.75 -8.77
N ILE A 127 5.24 6.02 -9.12
CA ILE A 127 6.57 6.64 -9.08
C ILE A 127 6.65 7.60 -7.90
N GLN A 128 7.58 7.33 -7.00
CA GLN A 128 8.00 8.32 -6.02
C GLN A 128 8.95 9.31 -6.70
N VAL A 129 8.45 10.52 -6.95
CA VAL A 129 9.14 11.57 -7.68
C VAL A 129 10.37 12.02 -6.88
N GLY A 130 11.52 12.01 -7.55
CA GLY A 130 12.76 12.59 -7.07
C GLY A 130 13.03 13.94 -7.72
N ASN A 131 12.98 13.99 -9.06
CA ASN A 131 13.24 15.20 -9.84
C ASN A 131 12.32 15.26 -11.08
N VAL A 132 11.97 16.47 -11.48
CA VAL A 132 11.19 16.79 -12.69
C VAL A 132 11.92 17.93 -13.40
N GLU A 133 12.34 17.69 -14.63
CA GLU A 133 13.03 18.68 -15.46
C GLU A 133 12.25 18.86 -16.76
N ALA A 134 11.90 20.10 -17.11
CA ALA A 134 11.31 20.41 -18.41
C ALA A 134 12.28 20.01 -19.54
N THR A 135 11.73 19.49 -20.64
CA THR A 135 12.51 19.07 -21.80
C THR A 135 11.78 19.44 -23.08
N GLU A 136 12.53 19.96 -24.07
CA GLU A 136 11.98 20.26 -25.40
C GLU A 136 11.98 19.03 -26.32
N ASP A 137 12.88 18.07 -26.05
CA ASP A 137 13.14 16.91 -26.92
C ASP A 137 12.55 15.59 -26.39
N GLY A 138 12.15 15.53 -25.11
CA GLY A 138 12.04 14.27 -24.39
C GLY A 138 10.81 13.41 -24.67
N ALA A 139 9.63 13.98 -24.94
CA ALA A 139 8.41 13.17 -25.11
C ALA A 139 8.09 12.83 -26.58
N GLY A 140 8.83 13.38 -27.55
CA GLY A 140 8.43 13.37 -28.96
C GLY A 140 7.08 14.08 -29.18
N ASN A 141 6.41 13.81 -30.30
CA ASN A 141 5.03 14.26 -30.56
C ASN A 141 3.98 13.47 -29.75
N PHE A 142 4.33 12.99 -28.54
CA PHE A 142 3.40 12.25 -27.70
C PHE A 142 2.27 13.15 -27.22
N THR A 143 1.05 12.80 -27.60
CA THR A 143 -0.16 13.45 -27.12
C THR A 143 -0.90 12.44 -26.24
N PRO A 144 -1.11 12.73 -24.94
CA PRO A 144 -1.89 11.85 -24.07
C PRO A 144 -3.27 11.57 -24.67
N SER A 145 -3.69 10.31 -24.62
CA SER A 145 -5.01 9.91 -25.10
C SER A 145 -6.13 10.42 -24.18
N ASP A 146 -7.30 10.69 -24.76
CA ASP A 146 -8.50 10.99 -23.99
C ASP A 146 -8.97 9.76 -23.20
N ALA A 147 -9.60 10.00 -22.06
CA ALA A 147 -10.15 8.93 -21.24
C ALA A 147 -11.26 8.16 -21.99
N VAL A 148 -11.19 6.82 -21.96
CA VAL A 148 -12.19 5.94 -22.57
C VAL A 148 -13.19 5.49 -21.51
N PRO A 149 -14.49 5.84 -21.62
CA PRO A 149 -15.48 5.42 -20.64
C PRO A 149 -15.73 3.91 -20.73
N LEU A 150 -15.75 3.25 -19.57
CA LEU A 150 -16.05 1.82 -19.41
C LEU A 150 -17.41 1.58 -18.73
N GLY A 151 -18.18 2.66 -18.55
CA GLY A 151 -19.54 2.64 -18.02
C GLY A 151 -19.61 2.74 -16.49
N ARG A 152 -20.84 2.61 -15.98
CA ARG A 152 -21.14 2.69 -14.55
C ARG A 152 -20.98 1.32 -13.90
N TRP A 153 -20.27 1.29 -12.78
CA TRP A 153 -19.99 0.09 -12.01
C TRP A 153 -20.45 0.23 -10.57
N LYS A 154 -20.70 -0.91 -9.94
CA LYS A 154 -20.92 -1.05 -8.52
C LYS A 154 -19.87 -1.99 -7.97
N LEU A 155 -18.94 -1.46 -7.18
CA LEU A 155 -17.75 -2.18 -6.74
C LEU A 155 -17.76 -2.36 -5.23
N ALA A 156 -17.28 -3.52 -4.78
CA ALA A 156 -17.04 -3.81 -3.37
C ALA A 156 -15.53 -3.94 -3.12
N GLY A 157 -15.01 -3.25 -2.12
CA GLY A 157 -13.57 -3.07 -1.96
C GLY A 157 -13.21 -2.15 -0.81
N GLU A 158 -11.99 -1.62 -0.85
CA GLU A 158 -11.44 -0.75 0.17
C GLU A 158 -10.85 0.52 -0.47
N ILE A 159 -10.97 1.66 0.20
CA ILE A 159 -10.25 2.88 -0.18
C ILE A 159 -8.92 2.92 0.58
N CYS A 160 -7.81 2.97 -0.18
CA CYS A 160 -6.45 3.06 0.33
C CYS A 160 -5.74 4.30 -0.26
N ASP A 161 -4.59 4.71 0.29
CA ASP A 161 -3.66 5.55 -0.47
C ASP A 161 -2.83 4.69 -1.41
N GLY A 162 -2.61 5.17 -2.63
CA GLY A 162 -1.94 4.41 -3.67
C GLY A 162 -0.53 3.99 -3.29
N LYS A 163 0.23 4.84 -2.58
CA LYS A 163 1.67 4.61 -2.31
C LYS A 163 1.88 3.48 -1.31
N CYS A 164 1.16 3.50 -0.20
CA CYS A 164 1.19 2.43 0.79
C CYS A 164 0.61 1.15 0.20
N TYR A 165 -0.51 1.23 -0.53
CA TYR A 165 -1.07 0.07 -1.21
C TYR A 165 -0.05 -0.53 -2.19
N ALA A 166 0.65 0.27 -3.00
CA ALA A 166 1.72 -0.17 -3.88
C ALA A 166 2.92 -0.80 -3.16
N GLY A 167 3.04 -0.64 -1.83
CA GLY A 167 4.01 -1.37 -1.01
C GLY A 167 4.96 -0.52 -0.19
N ALA A 168 4.77 0.81 -0.11
CA ALA A 168 5.50 1.61 0.87
C ALA A 168 5.15 1.24 2.33
N MET A 169 4.00 0.58 2.54
CA MET A 169 3.60 -0.05 3.79
C MET A 169 3.09 -1.46 3.53
N ARG A 170 3.36 -2.41 4.43
CA ARG A 170 2.95 -3.80 4.34
C ARG A 170 2.39 -4.26 5.68
N PRO A 171 1.06 -4.37 5.84
CA PRO A 171 0.02 -4.18 4.82
C PRO A 171 -0.25 -2.69 4.51
N GLY A 172 -0.54 -2.39 3.24
CA GLY A 172 -0.97 -1.05 2.79
C GLY A 172 -2.49 -0.94 2.61
N GLN A 173 -3.23 -1.73 3.39
CA GLN A 173 -4.69 -1.85 3.39
C GLN A 173 -5.15 -2.34 4.78
N GLY A 174 -6.46 -2.31 5.02
CA GLY A 174 -7.13 -2.69 6.26
C GLY A 174 -6.93 -1.69 7.40
N LEU A 175 -7.56 -1.94 8.55
CA LEU A 175 -7.60 -1.00 9.68
C LEU A 175 -6.23 -0.52 10.17
N ALA A 176 -5.19 -1.36 10.07
CA ALA A 176 -3.81 -0.98 10.42
C ALA A 176 -3.26 0.18 9.56
N HIS A 177 -3.78 0.32 8.34
CA HIS A 177 -3.37 1.33 7.36
C HIS A 177 -4.20 2.62 7.44
N LYS A 178 -5.38 2.62 8.06
CA LYS A 178 -6.34 3.75 8.07
C LYS A 178 -5.71 5.12 8.34
N ALA A 179 -4.98 5.27 9.45
CA ALA A 179 -4.36 6.56 9.81
C ALA A 179 -3.21 6.95 8.86
N CYS A 180 -2.50 5.97 8.29
CA CYS A 180 -1.49 6.22 7.27
C CYS A 180 -2.13 6.69 5.97
N ALA A 181 -3.25 6.09 5.57
CA ALA A 181 -4.02 6.45 4.38
C ALA A 181 -4.50 7.90 4.45
N ASP A 182 -5.12 8.26 5.58
CA ASP A 182 -5.64 9.60 5.83
C ASP A 182 -4.57 10.68 5.67
N LEU A 183 -3.40 10.48 6.29
CA LEU A 183 -2.29 11.41 6.18
C LEU A 183 -1.70 11.47 4.77
N CYS A 184 -1.61 10.35 4.05
CA CYS A 184 -1.12 10.30 2.67
C CYS A 184 -2.07 11.08 1.73
N ILE A 185 -3.37 10.82 1.81
CA ILE A 185 -4.39 11.41 0.93
C ILE A 185 -4.55 12.91 1.23
N THR A 186 -4.59 13.29 2.50
CA THR A 186 -4.57 14.70 2.93
C THR A 186 -3.34 15.43 2.40
N GLY A 187 -2.20 14.74 2.37
CA GLY A 187 -0.97 15.27 1.80
C GLY A 187 -0.94 15.32 0.27
N GLY A 188 -1.97 14.83 -0.42
CA GLY A 188 -2.11 14.85 -1.88
C GLY A 188 -1.58 13.61 -2.60
N ILE A 189 -1.31 12.50 -1.89
CA ILE A 189 -1.01 11.22 -2.55
C ILE A 189 -2.30 10.66 -3.15
N PRO A 190 -2.29 10.19 -4.41
CA PRO A 190 -3.49 9.68 -5.06
C PRO A 190 -4.15 8.52 -4.28
N PRO A 191 -5.45 8.60 -3.95
CA PRO A 191 -6.23 7.51 -3.40
C PRO A 191 -6.50 6.45 -4.47
N VAL A 192 -6.60 5.20 -4.03
CA VAL A 192 -6.99 4.07 -4.88
C VAL A 192 -8.17 3.32 -4.27
N PHE A 193 -9.07 2.86 -5.12
CA PHE A 193 -10.06 1.86 -4.75
C PHE A 193 -9.51 0.49 -5.06
N VAL A 194 -9.48 -0.41 -4.08
CA VAL A 194 -9.03 -1.79 -4.23
C VAL A 194 -10.25 -2.69 -4.24
N SER A 195 -10.68 -3.08 -5.43
CA SER A 195 -11.86 -3.93 -5.62
C SER A 195 -11.55 -5.39 -5.28
N THR A 196 -12.55 -6.08 -4.76
CA THR A 196 -12.49 -7.54 -4.52
C THR A 196 -12.57 -8.36 -5.80
N GLY A 197 -13.16 -7.81 -6.86
CA GLY A 197 -13.22 -8.42 -8.19
C GLY A 197 -12.57 -7.52 -9.25
N PRO A 198 -11.95 -8.10 -10.29
CA PRO A 198 -11.32 -7.30 -11.34
C PRO A 198 -12.37 -6.68 -12.27
N VAL A 199 -12.07 -5.47 -12.76
CA VAL A 199 -12.72 -4.84 -13.91
C VAL A 199 -11.65 -4.66 -14.98
N GLU A 200 -11.89 -5.12 -16.21
CA GLU A 200 -10.89 -5.08 -17.29
C GLU A 200 -9.52 -5.66 -16.85
N GLY A 201 -9.54 -6.73 -16.05
CA GLY A 201 -8.33 -7.40 -15.56
C GLY A 201 -7.55 -6.69 -14.45
N ARG A 202 -8.06 -5.55 -13.94
CA ARG A 202 -7.44 -4.78 -12.83
C ARG A 202 -8.32 -4.80 -11.59
N SER A 203 -7.70 -4.87 -10.42
CA SER A 203 -8.40 -4.80 -9.12
C SER A 203 -8.14 -3.49 -8.37
N PHE A 204 -7.47 -2.52 -9.00
CA PHE A 204 -7.24 -1.20 -8.42
C PHE A 204 -7.62 -0.10 -9.39
N PHE A 205 -8.01 1.05 -8.85
CA PHE A 205 -8.49 2.21 -9.61
C PHE A 205 -7.98 3.47 -8.94
N LEU A 206 -7.42 4.42 -9.69
CA LEU A 206 -7.25 5.80 -9.20
C LEU A 206 -8.64 6.36 -8.89
N MET A 207 -8.85 6.93 -7.70
CA MET A 207 -10.15 7.49 -7.36
C MET A 207 -10.25 8.98 -7.67
N ALA A 208 -11.43 9.36 -8.14
CA ALA A 208 -11.91 10.74 -8.27
C ALA A 208 -13.30 10.84 -7.63
N ASP A 209 -13.76 12.06 -7.38
CA ASP A 209 -15.20 12.27 -7.15
C ASP A 209 -16.01 11.94 -8.42
N LYS A 210 -17.34 11.91 -8.30
CA LYS A 210 -18.27 11.62 -9.41
C LYS A 210 -18.13 12.58 -10.60
N ASP A 211 -17.58 13.77 -10.39
CA ASP A 211 -17.41 14.81 -11.41
C ASP A 211 -15.96 14.85 -11.96
N GLY A 212 -15.09 13.96 -11.49
CA GLY A 212 -13.68 13.84 -11.91
C GLY A 212 -12.71 14.79 -11.20
N ASN A 213 -13.09 15.36 -10.05
CA ASN A 213 -12.22 16.18 -9.21
C ASN A 213 -11.59 15.36 -8.06
N LEU A 214 -10.83 16.06 -7.21
CA LEU A 214 -10.31 15.52 -5.97
C LEU A 214 -11.45 15.07 -5.05
N LEU A 215 -11.22 13.99 -4.33
CA LEU A 215 -12.12 13.54 -3.28
C LEU A 215 -12.07 14.52 -2.10
N GLY A 216 -13.24 14.85 -1.52
CA GLY A 216 -13.33 15.69 -0.33
C GLY A 216 -13.17 14.91 0.97
N ASP A 217 -13.43 15.60 2.09
CA ASP A 217 -13.29 15.06 3.45
C ASP A 217 -14.23 13.88 3.74
N GLU A 218 -15.29 13.70 2.95
CA GLU A 218 -16.24 12.58 3.06
C GLU A 218 -15.57 11.20 2.98
N ILE A 219 -14.37 11.12 2.39
CA ILE A 219 -13.59 9.87 2.30
C ILE A 219 -13.10 9.36 3.66
N GLN A 220 -12.84 10.24 4.64
CA GLN A 220 -12.17 9.89 5.90
C GLN A 220 -12.91 8.80 6.69
N GLY A 221 -14.25 8.85 6.67
CA GLY A 221 -15.11 7.85 7.32
C GLY A 221 -15.03 6.47 6.66
N LEU A 222 -14.65 6.41 5.39
CA LEU A 222 -14.66 5.21 4.54
C LEU A 222 -13.27 4.59 4.37
N LEU A 223 -12.20 5.32 4.70
CA LEU A 223 -10.82 4.86 4.58
C LEU A 223 -10.58 3.54 5.31
N ALA A 224 -9.92 2.64 4.59
CA ALA A 224 -9.53 1.32 5.05
C ALA A 224 -10.65 0.43 5.61
N LEU A 225 -11.89 0.72 5.22
CA LEU A 225 -13.06 -0.09 5.51
C LEU A 225 -13.50 -0.82 4.24
N TYR A 226 -14.09 -1.99 4.44
CA TYR A 226 -14.72 -2.71 3.34
C TYR A 226 -16.07 -2.04 3.01
N ILE A 227 -16.19 -1.51 1.80
CA ILE A 227 -17.35 -0.75 1.36
C ILE A 227 -17.86 -1.24 0.01
N GLU A 228 -19.11 -0.94 -0.27
CA GLU A 228 -19.73 -1.00 -1.59
C GLU A 228 -20.01 0.43 -2.07
N VAL A 229 -19.66 0.77 -3.30
CA VAL A 229 -19.85 2.11 -3.87
C VAL A 229 -20.08 2.04 -5.37
N GLU A 230 -20.91 2.94 -5.90
CA GLU A 230 -21.18 3.08 -7.32
C GLU A 230 -20.42 4.27 -7.93
N GLY A 231 -20.17 4.21 -9.23
CA GLY A 231 -19.51 5.29 -9.96
C GLY A 231 -19.21 4.90 -11.40
N ASP A 232 -18.64 5.84 -12.15
CA ASP A 232 -18.21 5.60 -13.53
C ASP A 232 -16.74 5.17 -13.55
N VAL A 233 -16.43 4.13 -14.32
CA VAL A 233 -15.06 3.70 -14.58
C VAL A 233 -14.66 4.20 -15.95
N GLU A 234 -13.46 4.74 -16.05
CA GLU A 234 -12.83 5.10 -17.31
C GLU A 234 -11.38 4.62 -17.34
N ARG A 235 -10.85 4.52 -18.55
CA ARG A 235 -9.47 4.13 -18.80
C ARG A 235 -8.67 5.33 -19.29
N LEU A 236 -7.57 5.60 -18.61
CA LEU A 236 -6.59 6.62 -18.93
C LEU A 236 -5.26 5.94 -19.32
N ASP A 237 -5.09 5.69 -20.62
CA ASP A 237 -4.10 4.74 -21.15
C ASP A 237 -4.22 3.33 -20.52
N ASP A 238 -3.29 2.93 -19.64
CA ASP A 238 -3.32 1.65 -18.93
C ASP A 238 -3.85 1.73 -17.49
N LEU A 239 -4.12 2.94 -16.99
CA LEU A 239 -4.65 3.20 -15.66
C LEU A 239 -6.18 3.24 -15.68
N LEU A 240 -6.83 2.50 -14.78
CA LEU A 240 -8.26 2.66 -14.55
C LEU A 240 -8.51 3.75 -13.52
N VAL A 241 -9.47 4.63 -13.82
CA VAL A 241 -9.94 5.69 -12.94
C VAL A 241 -11.39 5.38 -12.56
N PHE A 242 -11.70 5.47 -11.28
CA PHE A 242 -13.05 5.29 -10.74
C PHE A 242 -13.55 6.62 -10.18
N LYS A 243 -14.50 7.23 -10.91
CA LYS A 243 -15.23 8.43 -10.54
C LYS A 243 -16.37 8.03 -9.61
N ALA A 244 -16.09 8.03 -8.31
CA ALA A 244 -16.95 7.44 -7.31
C ALA A 244 -18.05 8.42 -6.86
N ASP A 245 -19.29 7.95 -6.83
CA ASP A 245 -20.39 8.64 -6.16
C ASP A 245 -20.43 8.18 -4.70
N LEU A 246 -19.66 8.87 -3.84
CA LEU A 246 -19.55 8.54 -2.42
C LEU A 246 -20.88 8.66 -1.65
N SER A 247 -21.91 9.31 -2.21
CA SER A 247 -23.25 9.31 -1.61
C SER A 247 -23.92 7.93 -1.62
N THR A 248 -23.46 7.04 -2.52
CA THR A 248 -23.92 5.66 -2.61
C THR A 248 -23.15 4.70 -1.70
N ALA A 249 -22.04 5.16 -1.10
CA ALA A 249 -21.12 4.31 -0.37
C ALA A 249 -21.77 3.70 0.89
N ARG A 250 -21.54 2.40 1.10
CA ARG A 250 -22.02 1.66 2.28
C ARG A 250 -20.93 0.77 2.83
N ILE A 251 -20.71 0.84 4.14
CA ILE A 251 -19.79 -0.07 4.83
C ILE A 251 -20.42 -1.47 4.88
N LEU A 252 -19.70 -2.46 4.37
CA LEU A 252 -20.04 -3.87 4.43
C LEU A 252 -19.45 -4.45 5.72
N LYS A 253 -20.28 -5.18 6.49
CA LYS A 253 -19.89 -5.82 7.75
C LYS A 253 -19.21 -7.16 7.54
#